data_AF-A0A8C4RHU6-F1
#
_entry.id   AF-A0A8C4RHU6-F1
#
_cell.length_a   1.000
_cell.length_b   1.000
_cell.length_c   1.000
_cell.angle_alpha   90.00
_cell.angle_beta   90.00
_cell.angle_gamma   90.00
#
_symmetry.space_group_name_H-M   'P 1'
#
loop_
_entity.id
_entity.type
_entity.pdbx_description
1 polymer ?
#
loop_
_entity_poly.entity_id
_entity_poly.type
_entity_poly.pdbx_seq_one_letter_code
_entity_poly.pdbx_strand_id
1 'polypeptide(L)'
;MATTALYACTKCHQRYPFEELSQGQQLCKECRIAHPIVKCTYCRSEFQQESKTNTICKKCAQNVKQFGTPKPCQYCNIIAAFIGTKCQRCTNSEKKYGSPQTCEQCKQPCAFDRKEEGRRKVDGKLLCWLCTLSYRRVLQKTKEQRKGLGSSHSNSSSSSIAEKDQHHSKHHHHRHSSAHSKLSSLSPEQDQGLWKPSHKSSSIQNETPKKKPKLETKPSNGDSSSISQSMDSGGTDNFVLISQLKEEVMSLKRLLQQRDQTILEKERKLTELKADFQYQESNMRVKMNNMEKAHKEAMEQQQAKNRELLKQVAALSKGRKFEKTGSTFLSP
;
A
#
# COMPACT_ATOMS: atom_id res chain seq x y z
N MET A 1 4.37 15.81 34.46
CA MET A 1 4.04 14.56 33.73
C MET A 1 3.86 14.91 32.26
N ALA A 2 4.33 14.09 31.31
CA ALA A 2 4.12 14.37 29.89
C ALA A 2 2.71 13.93 29.47
N THR A 3 1.92 14.84 28.90
CA THR A 3 0.60 14.54 28.35
C THR A 3 0.74 13.93 26.96
N THR A 4 0.50 12.62 26.84
CA THR A 4 0.52 11.92 25.54
C THR A 4 -0.47 12.57 24.57
N ALA A 5 0.01 12.92 23.37
CA ALA A 5 -0.85 13.52 22.34
C ALA A 5 -1.91 12.51 21.87
N LEU A 6 -3.19 12.87 22.00
CA LEU A 6 -4.31 12.02 21.60
C LEU A 6 -4.92 12.45 20.27
N TYR A 7 -5.04 11.49 19.35
CA TYR A 7 -5.49 11.66 17.98
C TYR A 7 -6.91 11.08 17.80
N ALA A 8 -7.74 11.74 16.99
CA ALA A 8 -9.11 11.28 16.74
C ALA A 8 -9.16 10.10 15.76
N CYS A 9 -9.98 9.10 16.05
CA CYS A 9 -10.30 8.02 15.13
C CYS A 9 -11.20 8.53 13.99
N THR A 10 -10.84 8.28 12.72
CA THR A 10 -11.55 8.76 11.52
C THR A 10 -12.94 8.13 11.27
N LYS A 11 -13.46 7.35 12.24
CA LYS A 11 -14.81 6.76 12.22
C LYS A 11 -15.64 7.08 13.46
N CYS A 12 -15.15 6.77 14.66
CA CYS A 12 -15.89 7.07 15.90
C CYS A 12 -15.57 8.46 16.49
N HIS A 13 -14.58 9.19 15.97
CA HIS A 13 -14.10 10.50 16.44
C HIS A 13 -13.59 10.56 17.89
N GLN A 14 -13.66 9.46 18.64
CA GLN A 14 -13.01 9.29 19.94
C GLN A 14 -11.48 9.42 19.83
N ARG A 15 -10.85 9.81 20.94
CA ARG A 15 -9.42 10.13 21.03
C ARG A 15 -8.61 8.97 21.58
N TYR A 16 -7.53 8.61 20.91
CA TYR A 16 -6.63 7.50 21.29
C TYR A 16 -5.16 7.92 21.14
N PRO A 17 -4.21 7.24 21.81
CA PRO A 17 -2.78 7.31 21.49
C PRO A 17 -2.52 6.99 20.01
N PHE A 18 -1.42 7.52 19.44
CA PHE A 18 -1.08 7.31 18.03
C PHE A 18 -0.87 5.82 17.70
N GLU A 19 -0.30 5.08 18.65
CA GLU A 19 0.04 3.66 18.61
C GLU A 19 -1.21 2.76 18.55
N GLU A 20 -2.33 3.24 19.09
CA GLU A 20 -3.63 2.54 19.08
C GLU A 20 -4.45 2.80 17.81
N LEU A 21 -3.98 3.71 16.95
CA LEU A 21 -4.57 3.99 15.65
C LEU A 21 -3.90 3.19 14.52
N SER A 22 -4.67 2.84 13.49
CA SER A 22 -4.14 2.13 12.32
C SER A 22 -3.26 3.04 11.46
N GLN A 23 -2.02 2.62 11.22
CA GLN A 23 -1.08 3.32 10.34
C GLN A 23 -1.74 3.64 8.97
N GLY A 24 -1.75 4.91 8.58
CA GLY A 24 -2.30 5.40 7.31
C GLY A 24 -3.83 5.58 7.22
N GLN A 25 -4.63 5.05 8.15
CA GLN A 25 -6.10 5.24 8.18
C GLN A 25 -6.63 5.91 9.46
N GLN A 26 -5.83 5.99 10.52
CA GLN A 26 -6.21 6.57 11.82
C GLN A 26 -7.50 5.97 12.42
N LEU A 27 -7.56 4.63 12.54
CA LEU A 27 -8.69 3.91 13.13
C LEU A 27 -8.31 3.15 14.40
N CYS A 28 -9.11 3.30 15.45
CA CYS A 28 -8.97 2.53 16.68
C CYS A 28 -9.23 1.03 16.45
N LYS A 29 -8.86 0.21 17.44
CA LYS A 29 -9.00 -1.25 17.40
C LYS A 29 -10.43 -1.70 17.11
N GLU A 30 -11.42 -1.05 17.72
CA GLU A 30 -12.86 -1.35 17.55
C GLU A 30 -13.34 -1.06 16.13
N CYS A 31 -13.09 0.15 15.60
CA CYS A 31 -13.48 0.50 14.24
C CYS A 31 -12.78 -0.37 13.18
N ARG A 32 -11.55 -0.87 13.44
CA ARG A 32 -10.88 -1.86 12.57
C ARG A 32 -11.59 -3.22 12.56
N ILE A 33 -12.18 -3.65 13.68
CA ILE A 33 -12.90 -4.92 13.80
C ILE A 33 -14.32 -4.79 13.21
N ALA A 34 -15.02 -3.69 13.51
CA ALA A 34 -16.35 -3.40 12.98
C ALA A 34 -16.36 -3.16 11.46
N HIS A 35 -15.27 -2.60 10.93
CA HIS A 35 -15.09 -2.31 9.50
C HIS A 35 -13.83 -3.02 8.97
N PRO A 36 -13.89 -4.33 8.68
CA PRO A 36 -12.74 -5.07 8.16
C PRO A 36 -12.34 -4.59 6.75
N ILE A 37 -11.08 -4.86 6.37
CA ILE A 37 -10.61 -4.67 4.99
C ILE A 37 -10.95 -5.92 4.18
N VAL A 38 -11.75 -5.75 3.13
CA VAL A 38 -12.24 -6.82 2.24
C VAL A 38 -11.92 -6.51 0.79
N LYS A 39 -12.08 -7.49 -0.10
CA LYS A 39 -11.84 -7.32 -1.55
C LYS A 39 -13.16 -7.04 -2.27
N CYS A 40 -13.18 -5.98 -3.09
CA CYS A 40 -14.32 -5.65 -3.92
C CYS A 40 -14.59 -6.77 -4.95
N THR A 41 -15.82 -7.32 -4.94
CA THR A 41 -16.26 -8.42 -5.83
C THR A 41 -15.88 -8.16 -7.30
N TYR A 42 -16.12 -6.95 -7.78
CA TYR A 42 -15.81 -6.55 -9.15
C TYR A 42 -14.32 -6.27 -9.36
N CYS A 43 -13.76 -5.16 -8.84
CA CYS A 43 -12.41 -4.72 -9.23
C CYS A 43 -11.25 -5.42 -8.47
N ARG A 44 -11.55 -6.33 -7.53
CA ARG A 44 -10.60 -7.07 -6.68
C ARG A 44 -9.61 -6.20 -5.88
N SER A 45 -9.87 -4.90 -5.77
CA SER A 45 -9.12 -3.99 -4.91
C SER A 45 -9.55 -4.19 -3.45
N GLU A 46 -8.59 -4.10 -2.53
CA GLU A 46 -8.86 -4.09 -1.09
C GLU A 46 -9.44 -2.72 -0.69
N PHE A 47 -10.49 -2.73 0.12
CA PHE A 47 -11.19 -1.54 0.63
C PHE A 47 -11.82 -1.85 1.99
N GLN A 48 -12.20 -0.82 2.73
CA GLN A 48 -12.77 -1.00 4.07
C GLN A 48 -14.30 -1.06 4.03
N GLN A 49 -14.86 -2.05 4.72
CA GLN A 49 -16.27 -2.37 4.65
C GLN A 49 -17.09 -1.54 5.66
N GLU A 50 -17.84 -0.55 5.16
CA GLU A 50 -18.64 0.34 6.01
C GLU A 50 -19.91 -0.31 6.57
N SER A 51 -20.45 -1.35 5.93
CA SER A 51 -21.52 -2.21 6.46
C SER A 51 -21.38 -3.65 5.99
N LYS A 52 -21.88 -4.62 6.77
CA LYS A 52 -21.79 -6.06 6.47
C LYS A 52 -22.35 -6.47 5.10
N THR A 53 -23.23 -5.66 4.51
CA THR A 53 -23.83 -5.86 3.18
C THR A 53 -22.99 -5.34 2.00
N ASN A 54 -22.06 -4.41 2.23
CA ASN A 54 -21.28 -3.77 1.16
C ASN A 54 -20.08 -4.64 0.70
N THR A 55 -20.30 -5.52 -0.28
CA THR A 55 -19.26 -6.37 -0.91
C THR A 55 -18.45 -5.66 -2.01
N ILE A 56 -18.86 -4.46 -2.42
CA ILE A 56 -18.22 -3.68 -3.50
C ILE A 56 -17.74 -2.31 -3.00
N CYS A 57 -16.58 -1.86 -3.50
CA CYS A 57 -16.02 -0.56 -3.12
C CYS A 57 -16.81 0.60 -3.73
N LYS A 58 -16.76 1.79 -3.11
CA LYS A 58 -17.54 2.99 -3.51
C LYS A 58 -17.46 3.31 -5.00
N LYS A 59 -16.26 3.23 -5.61
CA LYS A 59 -16.07 3.45 -7.05
C LYS A 59 -16.78 2.42 -7.93
N CYS A 60 -16.82 1.15 -7.51
CA CYS A 60 -17.61 0.14 -8.21
C CYS A 60 -19.12 0.34 -7.99
N ALA A 61 -19.55 0.74 -6.79
CA ALA A 61 -20.96 1.06 -6.54
C ALA A 61 -21.45 2.25 -7.38
N GLN A 62 -20.64 3.31 -7.53
CA GLN A 62 -20.90 4.43 -8.44
C GLN A 62 -21.00 3.95 -9.90
N ASN A 63 -20.02 3.17 -10.37
CA ASN A 63 -20.05 2.63 -11.73
C ASN A 63 -21.26 1.71 -11.99
N VAL A 64 -21.71 0.90 -11.02
CA VAL A 64 -22.94 0.10 -11.16
C VAL A 64 -24.17 0.99 -11.31
N LYS A 65 -24.28 2.06 -10.51
CA LYS A 65 -25.39 3.03 -10.62
C LYS A 65 -25.42 3.78 -11.95
N GLN A 66 -24.27 3.97 -12.60
CA GLN A 66 -24.17 4.76 -13.84
C GLN A 66 -24.15 3.90 -15.13
N PHE A 67 -23.59 2.69 -15.08
CA PHE A 67 -23.37 1.84 -16.26
C PHE A 67 -23.93 0.41 -16.12
N GLY A 68 -24.59 0.10 -15.00
CA GLY A 68 -25.13 -1.23 -14.73
C GLY A 68 -24.07 -2.28 -14.38
N THR A 69 -24.46 -3.56 -14.51
CA THR A 69 -23.59 -4.70 -14.17
C THR A 69 -22.41 -4.81 -15.15
N PRO A 70 -21.16 -4.81 -14.66
CA PRO A 70 -19.99 -4.85 -15.53
C PRO A 70 -19.83 -6.21 -16.22
N LYS A 71 -19.25 -6.21 -17.42
CA LYS A 71 -18.88 -7.43 -18.16
C LYS A 71 -17.49 -7.95 -17.73
N PRO A 72 -17.17 -9.24 -18.00
CA PRO A 72 -15.80 -9.75 -17.92
C PRO A 72 -14.84 -8.95 -18.79
N CYS A 73 -13.66 -8.62 -18.28
CA CYS A 73 -12.65 -7.91 -19.04
C CYS A 73 -11.87 -8.86 -19.97
N GLN A 74 -11.89 -8.55 -21.27
CA GLN A 74 -11.22 -9.27 -22.37
C GLN A 74 -9.77 -9.73 -22.10
N TYR A 75 -9.03 -9.04 -21.25
CA TYR A 75 -7.61 -9.30 -20.96
C TYR A 75 -7.37 -10.11 -19.68
N CYS A 76 -8.20 -9.92 -18.65
CA CYS A 76 -7.94 -10.47 -17.31
C CYS A 76 -9.12 -11.24 -16.68
N ASN A 77 -10.24 -11.35 -17.40
CA ASN A 77 -11.50 -11.99 -17.01
C ASN A 77 -12.09 -11.51 -15.67
N ILE A 78 -11.58 -10.40 -15.11
CA ILE A 78 -12.18 -9.70 -13.98
C ILE A 78 -13.48 -9.04 -14.46
N ILE A 79 -14.59 -9.31 -13.78
CA ILE A 79 -15.91 -8.73 -14.03
C ILE A 79 -15.90 -7.26 -13.57
N ALA A 80 -15.34 -6.39 -14.40
CA ALA A 80 -15.10 -4.98 -14.11
C ALA A 80 -14.98 -4.10 -15.38
N ALA A 81 -15.40 -4.61 -16.54
CA ALA A 81 -15.59 -3.80 -17.75
C ALA A 81 -16.97 -3.14 -17.68
N PHE A 82 -17.00 -1.94 -17.08
CA PHE A 82 -18.21 -1.10 -17.00
C PHE A 82 -18.47 -0.32 -18.29
N ILE A 83 -17.43 -0.11 -19.11
CA ILE A 83 -17.49 0.63 -20.38
C ILE A 83 -16.64 -0.16 -21.38
N GLY A 84 -17.21 -0.56 -22.51
CA GLY A 84 -16.54 -1.40 -23.51
C GLY A 84 -16.17 -2.80 -23.00
N THR A 85 -15.12 -3.40 -23.58
CA THR A 85 -14.68 -4.78 -23.29
C THR A 85 -13.57 -4.90 -22.24
N LYS A 86 -13.00 -3.77 -21.78
CA LYS A 86 -11.80 -3.72 -20.94
C LYS A 86 -12.10 -3.06 -19.59
N CYS A 87 -11.62 -3.66 -18.49
CA CYS A 87 -11.70 -3.00 -17.18
C CYS A 87 -10.73 -1.82 -17.13
N GLN A 88 -11.07 -0.78 -16.37
CA GLN A 88 -10.27 0.45 -16.25
C GLN A 88 -8.78 0.20 -15.98
N ARG A 89 -8.45 -0.85 -15.20
CA ARG A 89 -7.05 -1.19 -14.89
C ARG A 89 -6.28 -1.68 -16.11
N CYS A 90 -6.92 -2.47 -16.97
CA CYS A 90 -6.34 -2.91 -18.24
C CYS A 90 -6.24 -1.73 -19.21
N THR A 91 -7.30 -0.96 -19.40
CA THR A 91 -7.31 0.23 -20.27
C THR A 91 -6.23 1.25 -19.89
N ASN A 92 -6.05 1.53 -18.59
CA ASN A 92 -5.01 2.44 -18.11
C ASN A 92 -3.60 1.85 -18.19
N SER A 93 -3.44 0.52 -18.13
CA SER A 93 -2.13 -0.13 -18.29
C SER A 93 -1.74 -0.15 -19.77
N GLU A 94 -2.67 -0.46 -20.65
CA GLU A 94 -2.51 -0.47 -22.11
C GLU A 94 -2.06 0.91 -22.63
N LYS A 95 -2.76 1.98 -22.22
CA LYS A 95 -2.37 3.37 -22.55
C LYS A 95 -1.00 3.81 -22.02
N LYS A 96 -0.40 3.10 -21.05
CA LYS A 96 0.88 3.48 -20.41
C LYS A 96 2.05 2.56 -20.76
N TYR A 97 1.77 1.31 -21.12
CA TYR A 97 2.77 0.25 -21.26
C TYR A 97 2.68 -0.52 -22.59
N GLY A 98 1.74 -0.16 -23.48
CA GLY A 98 1.53 -0.83 -24.76
C GLY A 98 0.62 -2.06 -24.65
N SER A 99 0.68 -2.94 -25.66
CA SER A 99 -0.17 -4.13 -25.75
C SER A 99 -0.01 -5.07 -24.55
N PRO A 100 -1.08 -5.76 -24.12
CA PRO A 100 -0.98 -6.76 -23.06
C PRO A 100 -0.09 -7.93 -23.50
N GLN A 101 0.56 -8.54 -22.52
CA GLN A 101 1.41 -9.72 -22.67
C GLN A 101 0.89 -10.86 -21.80
N THR A 102 1.25 -12.09 -22.18
CA THR A 102 0.88 -13.30 -21.42
C THR A 102 1.54 -13.28 -20.04
N CYS A 103 0.73 -13.35 -18.99
CA CYS A 103 1.24 -13.44 -17.63
C CYS A 103 1.89 -14.79 -17.37
N GLU A 104 3.15 -14.81 -16.94
CA GLU A 104 3.88 -16.06 -16.71
C GLU A 104 3.22 -17.01 -15.69
N GLN A 105 2.54 -16.46 -14.68
CA GLN A 105 1.89 -17.21 -13.60
C GLN A 105 0.50 -17.72 -13.98
N CYS A 106 -0.42 -16.84 -14.43
CA CYS A 106 -1.81 -17.24 -14.72
C CYS A 106 -2.13 -17.46 -16.20
N LYS A 107 -1.14 -17.32 -17.10
CA LYS A 107 -1.23 -17.47 -18.56
C LYS A 107 -2.27 -16.60 -19.28
N GLN A 108 -2.89 -15.64 -18.57
CA GLN A 108 -3.85 -14.68 -19.15
C GLN A 108 -3.13 -13.50 -19.83
N PRO A 109 -3.66 -12.93 -20.93
CA PRO A 109 -3.10 -11.77 -21.63
C PRO A 109 -3.40 -10.46 -20.87
N CYS A 110 -2.81 -10.30 -19.69
CA CYS A 110 -2.94 -9.10 -18.85
C CYS A 110 -1.71 -8.76 -17.99
N ALA A 111 -0.55 -9.33 -18.31
CA ALA A 111 0.70 -8.68 -17.94
C ALA A 111 0.94 -7.47 -18.86
N PHE A 112 1.73 -6.52 -18.37
CA PHE A 112 2.11 -5.31 -19.09
C PHE A 112 3.54 -5.01 -18.67
N ASP A 113 4.45 -4.79 -19.61
CA ASP A 113 5.85 -4.57 -19.24
C ASP A 113 6.01 -3.18 -18.61
N ARG A 114 6.40 -3.17 -17.34
CA ARG A 114 6.65 -1.95 -16.58
C ARG A 114 8.12 -1.54 -16.61
N LYS A 115 8.89 -2.08 -17.57
CA LYS A 115 10.34 -2.03 -17.63
C LYS A 115 10.96 -2.67 -16.37
N GLU A 116 12.28 -2.52 -16.24
CA GLU A 116 13.09 -3.19 -15.24
C GLU A 116 12.61 -3.00 -13.79
N GLU A 117 12.15 -1.79 -13.44
CA GLU A 117 11.65 -1.43 -12.10
C GLU A 117 10.43 -2.25 -11.67
N GLY A 118 9.64 -2.73 -12.64
CA GLY A 118 8.58 -3.72 -12.40
C GLY A 118 9.13 -5.11 -12.15
N ARG A 119 9.98 -5.59 -13.07
CA ARG A 119 10.53 -6.96 -13.08
C ARG A 119 11.39 -7.28 -11.84
N ARG A 120 12.26 -6.36 -11.42
CA ARG A 120 13.09 -6.50 -10.20
C ARG A 120 12.26 -6.77 -8.92
N LYS A 121 10.99 -6.33 -8.87
CA LYS A 121 10.10 -6.48 -7.70
C LYS A 121 9.31 -7.79 -7.67
N VAL A 122 9.49 -8.65 -8.68
CA VAL A 122 8.79 -9.93 -8.86
C VAL A 122 9.72 -11.02 -9.42
N ASP A 123 11.01 -10.98 -9.06
CA ASP A 123 11.99 -12.01 -9.44
C ASP A 123 12.14 -12.16 -10.98
N GLY A 124 12.22 -11.02 -11.67
CA GLY A 124 12.35 -10.91 -13.14
C GLY A 124 11.03 -11.07 -13.92
N LYS A 125 10.05 -11.77 -13.34
CA LYS A 125 8.90 -12.37 -14.04
C LYS A 125 7.85 -11.36 -14.51
N LEU A 126 7.32 -11.56 -15.71
CA LEU A 126 6.28 -10.74 -16.32
C LEU A 126 4.88 -11.10 -15.78
N LEU A 127 4.51 -10.44 -14.67
CA LEU A 127 3.28 -10.73 -13.93
C LEU A 127 2.16 -9.70 -14.19
N CYS A 128 0.92 -10.19 -14.33
CA CYS A 128 -0.27 -9.34 -14.28
C CYS A 128 -0.43 -8.70 -12.89
N TRP A 129 -1.29 -7.69 -12.77
CA TRP A 129 -1.49 -6.98 -11.51
C TRP A 129 -1.95 -7.89 -10.35
N LEU A 130 -2.84 -8.86 -10.60
CA LEU A 130 -3.26 -9.82 -9.57
C LEU A 130 -2.11 -10.71 -9.10
N CYS A 131 -1.32 -11.27 -10.05
CA CYS A 131 -0.16 -12.10 -9.75
C CYS A 131 0.95 -11.31 -9.05
N THR A 132 1.14 -10.03 -9.41
CA THR A 132 2.04 -9.12 -8.70
C THR A 132 1.62 -8.96 -7.23
N LEU A 133 0.32 -8.79 -6.96
CA LEU A 133 -0.18 -8.62 -5.59
C LEU A 133 -0.13 -9.92 -4.78
N SER A 134 -0.44 -11.09 -5.35
CA SER A 134 -0.29 -12.36 -4.63
C SER A 134 1.19 -12.65 -4.32
N TYR A 135 2.09 -12.46 -5.28
CA TYR A 135 3.53 -12.64 -5.07
C TYR A 135 4.08 -11.76 -3.94
N ARG A 136 3.71 -10.47 -3.91
CA ARG A 136 4.11 -9.55 -2.83
C ARG A 136 3.59 -9.97 -1.45
N ARG A 137 2.34 -10.45 -1.34
CA ARG A 137 1.81 -10.96 -0.06
C ARG A 137 2.55 -12.22 0.41
N VAL A 138 2.99 -13.08 -0.50
CA VAL A 138 3.84 -14.24 -0.15
C VAL A 138 5.21 -13.78 0.34
N LEU A 139 5.90 -12.88 -0.37
CA LEU A 139 7.20 -12.35 0.04
C LEU A 139 7.16 -11.66 1.41
N GLN A 140 6.08 -10.94 1.74
CA GLN A 140 5.90 -10.33 3.07
C GLN A 140 5.82 -11.40 4.17
N LYS A 141 4.98 -12.43 4.00
CA LYS A 141 4.89 -13.56 4.94
C LYS A 141 6.23 -14.25 5.17
N THR A 142 6.99 -14.53 4.10
CA THR A 142 8.32 -15.15 4.22
C THR A 142 9.32 -14.23 4.96
N LYS A 143 9.25 -12.91 4.74
CA LYS A 143 10.08 -11.92 5.44
C LYS A 143 9.73 -11.81 6.92
N GLU A 144 8.44 -11.94 7.27
CA GLU A 144 7.94 -11.94 8.65
C GLU A 144 8.32 -13.23 9.39
N GLN A 145 8.18 -14.40 8.75
CA GLN A 145 8.62 -15.69 9.33
C GLN A 145 10.13 -15.72 9.61
N ARG A 146 10.96 -15.20 8.68
CA ARG A 146 12.42 -15.06 8.92
C ARG A 146 12.76 -14.13 10.09
N LYS A 147 11.91 -13.13 10.41
CA LYS A 147 12.07 -12.30 11.61
C LYS A 147 11.60 -13.00 12.89
N GLY A 148 10.58 -13.86 12.80
CA GLY A 148 10.06 -14.61 13.95
C GLY A 148 10.97 -15.72 14.45
N LEU A 149 11.74 -16.35 13.56
CA LEU A 149 12.59 -17.51 13.87
C LEU A 149 14.04 -17.14 14.28
N GLY A 150 14.50 -15.91 14.02
CA GLY A 150 15.88 -15.47 14.32
C GLY A 150 16.15 -15.11 15.79
N SER A 151 15.49 -15.78 16.75
CA SER A 151 15.51 -15.42 18.18
C SER A 151 15.97 -16.58 19.10
N SER A 152 16.76 -17.53 18.58
CA SER A 152 17.37 -18.61 19.38
C SER A 152 18.69 -19.09 18.72
N HIS A 153 19.70 -19.30 19.57
CA HIS A 153 21.01 -19.92 19.28
C HIS A 153 21.86 -19.40 18.10
N SER A 154 22.76 -18.46 18.42
CA SER A 154 24.20 -18.68 18.20
C SER A 154 24.99 -17.85 19.23
N ASN A 155 25.55 -18.50 20.24
CA ASN A 155 26.36 -17.84 21.28
C ASN A 155 27.74 -18.54 21.36
N SER A 156 28.81 -17.83 21.06
CA SER A 156 30.20 -18.24 21.29
C SER A 156 31.12 -17.02 21.23
N SER A 157 32.00 -16.90 22.22
CA SER A 157 33.13 -15.96 22.32
C SER A 157 34.22 -16.27 21.26
N SER A 158 35.26 -15.46 21.01
CA SER A 158 35.92 -14.40 21.81
C SER A 158 36.44 -13.26 20.87
N SER A 159 37.24 -12.24 21.26
CA SER A 159 37.95 -11.89 22.51
C SER A 159 38.11 -10.37 22.63
N SER A 160 38.52 -9.87 23.80
CA SER A 160 38.68 -8.45 24.13
C SER A 160 40.03 -7.82 23.70
N ILE A 161 39.97 -6.57 23.23
CA ILE A 161 40.84 -5.47 23.71
C ILE A 161 39.90 -4.26 23.95
N ALA A 162 40.21 -3.41 24.94
CA ALA A 162 39.40 -2.23 25.26
C ALA A 162 40.27 -0.97 25.36
N GLU A 163 39.83 0.10 24.72
CA GLU A 163 40.19 1.48 25.05
C GLU A 163 38.95 2.37 25.03
N LYS A 164 39.03 3.52 25.69
CA LYS A 164 38.02 4.59 25.70
C LYS A 164 38.02 5.26 24.32
N ASP A 165 36.88 5.74 23.79
CA ASP A 165 36.29 6.96 24.33
C ASP A 165 34.77 7.13 24.11
N GLN A 166 34.25 8.26 24.58
CA GLN A 166 32.84 8.56 24.75
C GLN A 166 32.18 9.14 23.49
N HIS A 167 30.91 8.79 23.21
CA HIS A 167 29.77 9.73 23.19
C HIS A 167 28.43 9.04 22.82
N HIS A 168 27.32 9.70 23.16
CA HIS A 168 25.96 9.16 23.21
C HIS A 168 25.32 8.80 21.85
N SER A 169 24.64 7.64 21.77
CA SER A 169 23.15 7.57 21.67
C SER A 169 22.63 6.15 21.40
N LYS A 170 22.06 5.48 22.40
CA LYS A 170 21.38 4.17 22.24
C LYS A 170 19.86 4.31 22.31
N HIS A 171 19.16 4.18 21.18
CA HIS A 171 17.72 3.92 21.20
C HIS A 171 17.46 2.45 21.52
N HIS A 172 16.99 2.15 22.73
CA HIS A 172 16.61 0.81 23.13
C HIS A 172 15.25 0.39 22.53
N HIS A 173 15.22 -0.72 21.80
CA HIS A 173 13.98 -1.42 21.47
C HIS A 173 13.48 -2.24 22.67
N HIS A 174 12.81 -1.60 23.63
CA HIS A 174 12.15 -2.33 24.71
C HIS A 174 10.87 -3.04 24.23
N ARG A 175 11.04 -4.33 23.95
CA ARG A 175 9.97 -5.33 23.83
C ARG A 175 9.42 -5.63 25.22
N HIS A 176 8.11 -5.48 25.43
CA HIS A 176 7.42 -6.11 26.57
C HIS A 176 6.33 -7.07 26.09
N SER A 177 6.15 -8.15 26.84
CA SER A 177 5.20 -9.22 26.56
C SER A 177 4.64 -9.74 27.88
N SER A 178 3.33 -9.61 28.06
CA SER A 178 2.48 -10.22 29.10
C SER A 178 1.03 -9.81 28.84
N ALA A 179 -0.01 -10.59 29.17
CA ALA A 179 -0.01 -11.95 29.72
C ALA A 179 -1.14 -12.79 29.08
N HIS A 180 -1.22 -14.07 29.47
CA HIS A 180 -2.32 -14.96 29.08
C HIS A 180 -3.68 -14.51 29.66
N SER A 181 -4.74 -14.83 28.94
CA SER A 181 -5.86 -15.55 29.55
C SER A 181 -6.03 -16.89 28.82
N LYS A 182 -6.13 -17.98 29.59
CA LYS A 182 -6.62 -19.27 29.09
C LYS A 182 -8.12 -19.31 29.39
N LEU A 183 -8.92 -19.83 28.48
CA LEU A 183 -10.21 -20.41 28.83
C LEU A 183 -10.40 -21.72 28.04
N SER A 184 -10.90 -22.74 28.71
CA SER A 184 -11.13 -24.07 28.14
C SER A 184 -12.56 -24.48 28.45
N SER A 185 -13.38 -24.64 27.41
CA SER A 185 -14.75 -25.16 27.58
C SER A 185 -15.31 -25.71 26.26
N LEU A 186 -15.28 -27.05 26.17
CA LEU A 186 -16.30 -27.95 25.62
C LEU A 186 -16.80 -27.82 24.15
N SER A 187 -16.98 -28.99 23.53
CA SER A 187 -17.74 -29.23 22.29
C SER A 187 -19.20 -29.61 22.66
N PRO A 188 -20.16 -29.78 21.72
CA PRO A 188 -20.18 -30.97 20.84
C PRO A 188 -20.72 -30.80 19.39
N GLU A 189 -20.13 -31.60 18.48
CA GLU A 189 -20.73 -32.37 17.35
C GLU A 189 -21.66 -31.80 16.24
N GLN A 190 -21.80 -32.64 15.19
CA GLN A 190 -22.65 -32.61 13.98
C GLN A 190 -22.31 -31.59 12.85
N ASP A 191 -22.37 -31.93 11.55
CA ASP A 191 -22.28 -33.24 10.86
C ASP A 191 -21.96 -33.06 9.34
N GLN A 192 -21.55 -34.14 8.66
CA GLN A 192 -21.59 -34.41 7.19
C GLN A 192 -20.71 -33.62 6.18
N GLY A 193 -20.27 -34.33 5.12
CA GLY A 193 -19.50 -33.84 3.96
C GLY A 193 -17.99 -34.12 4.04
N LEU A 194 -17.45 -35.26 3.56
CA LEU A 194 -17.29 -35.65 2.13
C LEU A 194 -16.67 -34.50 1.30
N TRP A 195 -15.56 -34.65 0.54
CA TRP A 195 -15.16 -35.74 -0.36
C TRP A 195 -13.67 -36.16 -0.21
N LYS A 196 -13.31 -37.36 -0.70
CA LYS A 196 -11.93 -37.88 -0.79
C LYS A 196 -11.24 -37.47 -2.11
N PRO A 197 -9.92 -37.22 -2.15
CA PRO A 197 -9.14 -37.21 -3.39
C PRO A 197 -9.03 -38.62 -3.98
N SER A 198 -9.19 -38.77 -5.29
CA SER A 198 -9.05 -40.05 -5.98
C SER A 198 -7.71 -40.16 -6.69
N HIS A 199 -6.93 -41.20 -6.37
CA HIS A 199 -5.72 -41.56 -7.10
C HIS A 199 -6.04 -42.57 -8.21
N LYS A 200 -5.42 -42.41 -9.38
CA LYS A 200 -5.10 -43.52 -10.28
C LYS A 200 -3.63 -43.42 -10.69
N SER A 201 -2.96 -44.57 -10.72
CA SER A 201 -1.51 -44.69 -10.86
C SER A 201 -1.11 -45.21 -12.25
N SER A 202 0.15 -45.00 -12.63
CA SER A 202 0.82 -45.70 -13.74
C SER A 202 2.30 -45.91 -13.40
N SER A 203 2.88 -47.06 -13.78
CA SER A 203 4.19 -47.54 -13.31
C SER A 203 4.70 -48.72 -14.17
N ILE A 204 5.96 -49.16 -14.10
CA ILE A 204 7.05 -48.71 -13.19
C ILE A 204 7.92 -47.64 -13.90
N GLN A 205 9.23 -47.68 -14.17
CA GLN A 205 10.36 -48.62 -13.97
C GLN A 205 11.61 -47.83 -13.54
N ASN A 206 12.68 -48.55 -13.16
CA ASN A 206 13.99 -47.96 -12.86
C ASN A 206 14.70 -47.46 -14.14
N GLU A 207 15.65 -46.52 -13.98
CA GLU A 207 17.07 -46.82 -14.19
C GLU A 207 17.96 -45.65 -13.72
N THR A 208 19.18 -45.96 -13.25
CA THR A 208 20.18 -44.94 -12.88
C THR A 208 21.41 -45.04 -13.75
N PRO A 209 21.98 -43.90 -14.19
CA PRO A 209 23.43 -43.80 -14.21
C PRO A 209 23.97 -42.51 -13.59
N LYS A 210 25.01 -42.66 -12.76
CA LYS A 210 25.96 -41.58 -12.43
C LYS A 210 27.08 -41.59 -13.49
N LYS A 211 27.63 -40.42 -13.82
CA LYS A 211 29.05 -40.11 -13.57
C LYS A 211 29.41 -38.67 -13.96
N LYS A 212 30.34 -38.09 -13.18
CA LYS A 212 31.20 -36.97 -13.58
C LYS A 212 32.50 -37.56 -14.15
N PRO A 213 33.27 -36.83 -14.98
CA PRO A 213 34.65 -37.20 -15.28
C PRO A 213 35.51 -37.29 -14.00
N LYS A 214 36.58 -38.08 -14.08
CA LYS A 214 37.54 -38.37 -13.02
C LYS A 214 38.94 -38.26 -13.60
N LEU A 215 39.92 -37.82 -12.80
CA LEU A 215 41.33 -38.15 -13.01
C LEU A 215 41.92 -38.63 -11.68
N GLU A 216 43.01 -39.41 -11.75
CA GLU A 216 43.65 -40.03 -10.58
C GLU A 216 44.92 -39.24 -10.18
N THR A 217 45.70 -39.60 -9.17
CA THR A 217 46.56 -40.80 -9.15
C THR A 217 46.94 -41.22 -7.71
N LYS A 218 47.42 -42.46 -7.53
CA LYS A 218 47.90 -43.03 -6.26
C LYS A 218 49.34 -42.54 -5.88
N PRO A 219 49.84 -42.84 -4.67
CA PRO A 219 50.95 -42.10 -4.05
C PRO A 219 52.33 -42.76 -4.18
N SER A 220 53.37 -42.02 -3.78
CA SER A 220 54.58 -42.54 -3.16
C SER A 220 55.07 -41.57 -2.09
N ASN A 221 55.77 -42.06 -1.06
CA ASN A 221 56.56 -41.19 -0.18
C ASN A 221 57.78 -40.66 -0.94
N GLY A 222 58.20 -39.44 -0.62
CA GLY A 222 59.42 -38.80 -1.12
C GLY A 222 60.08 -38.02 0.00
N ASP A 223 61.31 -38.40 0.31
CA ASP A 223 62.26 -37.66 1.14
C ASP A 223 62.57 -36.28 0.50
N SER A 224 62.70 -35.24 1.34
CA SER A 224 63.85 -34.29 1.33
C SER A 224 63.55 -32.99 2.09
N SER A 225 64.53 -32.56 2.89
CA SER A 225 64.50 -31.32 3.67
C SER A 225 65.58 -30.35 3.20
N SER A 226 65.22 -29.21 2.60
CA SER A 226 66.18 -28.14 2.30
C SER A 226 65.58 -26.73 2.38
N ILE A 227 65.97 -26.06 3.45
CA ILE A 227 66.14 -24.61 3.67
C ILE A 227 66.21 -23.69 2.41
N SER A 228 65.52 -22.54 2.54
CA SER A 228 65.75 -21.24 1.88
C SER A 228 65.33 -20.98 0.41
N GLN A 229 65.07 -19.68 0.16
CA GLN A 229 64.73 -19.01 -1.11
C GLN A 229 63.30 -19.30 -1.63
N SER A 230 62.43 -18.32 -1.88
CA SER A 230 62.51 -16.84 -1.79
C SER A 230 61.16 -16.25 -1.33
N MET A 231 61.14 -15.04 -0.76
CA MET A 231 59.90 -14.39 -0.24
C MET A 231 59.45 -13.13 -0.99
N ASP A 232 60.34 -12.43 -1.69
CA ASP A 232 60.05 -11.11 -2.26
C ASP A 232 59.47 -11.15 -3.68
N SER A 233 58.19 -11.58 -3.77
CA SER A 233 57.34 -11.33 -4.94
C SER A 233 55.86 -11.14 -4.60
N GLY A 234 55.40 -11.55 -3.42
CA GLY A 234 54.01 -11.32 -2.98
C GLY A 234 53.71 -9.92 -2.42
N GLY A 235 54.74 -9.12 -2.11
CA GLY A 235 54.59 -7.81 -1.48
C GLY A 235 54.05 -6.73 -2.43
N THR A 236 54.54 -6.69 -3.65
CA THR A 236 54.13 -5.74 -4.70
C THR A 236 52.67 -5.92 -5.11
N ASP A 237 52.23 -7.16 -5.34
CA ASP A 237 50.84 -7.43 -5.76
C ASP A 237 49.84 -7.07 -4.66
N ASN A 238 50.18 -7.34 -3.39
CA ASN A 238 49.38 -6.86 -2.25
C ASN A 238 49.36 -5.33 -2.16
N PHE A 239 50.47 -4.64 -2.41
CA PHE A 239 50.51 -3.17 -2.41
C PHE A 239 49.67 -2.56 -3.54
N VAL A 240 49.70 -3.14 -4.74
CA VAL A 240 48.85 -2.74 -5.87
C VAL A 240 47.37 -2.97 -5.55
N LEU A 241 47.01 -4.15 -5.05
CA LEU A 241 45.63 -4.49 -4.65
C LEU A 241 45.11 -3.56 -3.54
N ILE A 242 45.92 -3.28 -2.52
CA ILE A 242 45.60 -2.34 -1.44
C ILE A 242 45.40 -0.92 -1.99
N SER A 243 46.16 -0.51 -3.00
CA SER A 243 46.03 0.80 -3.65
C SER A 243 44.74 0.88 -4.47
N GLN A 244 44.43 -0.14 -5.26
CA GLN A 244 43.19 -0.23 -6.04
C GLN A 244 41.95 -0.25 -5.13
N LEU A 245 41.98 -1.00 -4.03
CA LEU A 245 40.91 -1.00 -3.02
C LEU A 245 40.76 0.37 -2.32
N LYS A 246 41.84 1.11 -2.09
CA LYS A 246 41.76 2.50 -1.59
C LYS A 246 41.09 3.43 -2.61
N GLU A 247 41.39 3.28 -3.89
CA GLU A 247 40.74 4.06 -4.96
C GLU A 247 39.25 3.74 -5.10
N GLU A 248 38.86 2.45 -5.05
CA GLU A 248 37.45 2.06 -5.00
C GLU A 248 36.73 2.66 -3.78
N VAL A 249 37.33 2.59 -2.60
CA VAL A 249 36.77 3.20 -1.37
C VAL A 249 36.65 4.72 -1.50
N MET A 250 37.61 5.41 -2.14
CA MET A 250 37.50 6.85 -2.41
C MET A 250 36.40 7.17 -3.44
N SER A 251 36.26 6.36 -4.48
CA SER A 251 35.21 6.48 -5.50
C SER A 251 33.81 6.29 -4.89
N LEU A 252 33.64 5.24 -4.08
CA LEU A 252 32.39 4.95 -3.37
C LEU A 252 32.05 6.05 -2.35
N LYS A 253 33.04 6.60 -1.62
CA LYS A 253 32.83 7.75 -0.72
C LYS A 253 32.35 9.00 -1.47
N ARG A 254 32.96 9.34 -2.62
CA ARG A 254 32.51 10.45 -3.48
C ARG A 254 31.08 10.23 -3.99
N LEU A 255 30.76 9.01 -4.41
CA LEU A 255 29.41 8.66 -4.87
C LEU A 255 28.38 8.77 -3.74
N LEU A 256 28.68 8.31 -2.52
CA LEU A 256 27.81 8.47 -1.36
C LEU A 256 27.55 9.96 -1.07
N GLN A 257 28.61 10.77 -0.94
CA GLN A 257 28.50 12.21 -0.71
C GLN A 257 27.64 12.92 -1.78
N GLN A 258 27.76 12.53 -3.06
CA GLN A 258 26.91 13.03 -4.14
C GLN A 258 25.44 12.62 -3.97
N ARG A 259 25.16 11.41 -3.47
CA ARG A 259 23.79 10.93 -3.20
C ARG A 259 23.19 11.64 -2.00
N ASP A 260 23.95 11.87 -0.94
CA ASP A 260 23.50 12.60 0.25
C ASP A 260 23.16 14.06 -0.10
N GLN A 261 24.00 14.74 -0.88
CA GLN A 261 23.70 16.07 -1.44
C GLN A 261 22.40 16.06 -2.29
N THR A 262 22.21 15.01 -3.10
CA THR A 262 20.99 14.83 -3.92
C THR A 262 19.74 14.55 -3.07
N ILE A 263 19.89 13.97 -1.88
CA ILE A 263 18.80 13.74 -0.92
C ILE A 263 18.40 15.06 -0.27
N LEU A 264 19.37 15.81 0.27
CA LEU A 264 19.13 17.13 0.90
C LEU A 264 18.44 18.11 -0.06
N GLU A 265 18.84 18.15 -1.33
CA GLU A 265 18.20 19.01 -2.34
C GLU A 265 16.73 18.62 -2.61
N LYS A 266 16.42 17.31 -2.54
CA LYS A 266 15.04 16.80 -2.68
C LYS A 266 14.21 17.04 -1.43
N GLU A 267 14.81 16.97 -0.24
CA GLU A 267 14.13 17.29 1.02
C GLU A 267 13.77 18.77 1.13
N ARG A 268 14.66 19.66 0.63
CA ARG A 268 14.34 21.08 0.45
C ARG A 268 13.14 21.28 -0.47
N LYS A 269 13.19 20.74 -1.69
CA LYS A 269 12.09 20.85 -2.69
C LYS A 269 10.78 20.22 -2.20
N LEU A 270 10.84 19.15 -1.41
CA LEU A 270 9.69 18.51 -0.79
C LEU A 270 9.10 19.36 0.36
N THR A 271 9.91 20.18 1.02
CA THR A 271 9.46 21.12 2.07
C THR A 271 8.82 22.37 1.46
N GLU A 272 9.42 22.90 0.39
CA GLU A 272 8.89 23.99 -0.45
C GLU A 272 7.49 23.64 -1.01
N LEU A 273 7.36 22.49 -1.70
CA LEU A 273 6.08 22.02 -2.23
C LEU A 273 5.01 21.73 -1.16
N LYS A 274 5.41 21.42 0.09
CA LYS A 274 4.46 21.29 1.21
C LYS A 274 3.91 22.65 1.64
N ALA A 275 4.77 23.67 1.73
CA ALA A 275 4.36 25.03 2.08
C ALA A 275 3.41 25.60 1.00
N ASP A 276 3.75 25.44 -0.27
CA ASP A 276 2.89 25.83 -1.40
C ASP A 276 1.53 25.14 -1.36
N PHE A 277 1.52 23.82 -1.14
CA PHE A 277 0.27 23.05 -1.04
C PHE A 277 -0.60 23.52 0.13
N GLN A 278 0.00 23.75 1.31
CA GLN A 278 -0.71 24.25 2.48
C GLN A 278 -1.27 25.67 2.27
N TYR A 279 -0.51 26.54 1.59
CA TYR A 279 -0.96 27.88 1.23
C TYR A 279 -2.12 27.84 0.22
N GLN A 280 -2.04 26.97 -0.80
CA GLN A 280 -3.11 26.78 -1.77
C GLN A 280 -4.38 26.19 -1.13
N GLU A 281 -4.26 25.21 -0.22
CA GLU A 281 -5.40 24.65 0.52
C GLU A 281 -6.07 25.73 1.39
N SER A 282 -5.28 26.52 2.12
CA SER A 282 -5.77 27.63 2.95
C SER A 282 -6.53 28.67 2.12
N ASN A 283 -5.95 29.12 1.00
CA ASN A 283 -6.57 30.05 0.06
C ASN A 283 -7.88 29.49 -0.53
N MET A 284 -7.89 28.20 -0.91
CA MET A 284 -9.10 27.54 -1.42
C MET A 284 -10.20 27.43 -0.35
N ARG A 285 -9.83 27.15 0.90
CA ARG A 285 -10.74 27.06 2.05
C ARG A 285 -11.36 28.43 2.38
N VAL A 286 -10.57 29.51 2.35
CA VAL A 286 -11.08 30.89 2.52
C VAL A 286 -12.02 31.27 1.36
N LYS A 287 -11.66 30.97 0.11
CA LYS A 287 -12.52 31.21 -1.06
C LYS A 287 -13.85 30.47 -0.97
N MET A 288 -13.83 29.19 -0.57
CA MET A 288 -15.02 28.38 -0.36
C MET A 288 -15.96 28.99 0.68
N ASN A 289 -15.42 29.35 1.85
CA ASN A 289 -16.17 29.97 2.94
C ASN A 289 -16.77 31.34 2.55
N ASN A 290 -16.02 32.15 1.78
CA ASN A 290 -16.51 33.43 1.28
C ASN A 290 -17.63 33.27 0.24
N MET A 291 -17.52 32.27 -0.66
CA MET A 291 -18.59 31.93 -1.61
C MET A 291 -19.84 31.42 -0.90
N GLU A 292 -19.69 30.60 0.13
CA GLU A 292 -20.81 30.08 0.94
C GLU A 292 -21.52 31.22 1.70
N LYS A 293 -20.76 32.15 2.30
CA LYS A 293 -21.29 33.35 2.96
C LYS A 293 -22.06 34.24 1.97
N ALA A 294 -21.48 34.55 0.81
CA ALA A 294 -22.13 35.37 -0.21
C ALA A 294 -23.40 34.70 -0.77
N HIS A 295 -23.39 33.38 -0.97
CA HIS A 295 -24.57 32.62 -1.38
C HIS A 295 -25.68 32.66 -0.30
N LYS A 296 -25.31 32.53 0.98
CA LYS A 296 -26.27 32.66 2.10
C LYS A 296 -26.89 34.06 2.13
N GLU A 297 -26.10 35.12 2.03
CA GLU A 297 -26.57 36.50 2.01
C GLU A 297 -27.51 36.78 0.82
N ALA A 298 -27.19 36.27 -0.37
CA ALA A 298 -28.06 36.36 -1.54
C ALA A 298 -29.39 35.60 -1.35
N MET A 299 -29.36 34.41 -0.73
CA MET A 299 -30.56 33.65 -0.39
C MET A 299 -31.44 34.37 0.64
N GLU A 300 -30.84 34.97 1.67
CA GLU A 300 -31.57 35.75 2.69
C GLU A 300 -32.21 37.01 2.08
N GLN A 301 -31.50 37.73 1.22
CA GLN A 301 -32.06 38.86 0.44
C GLN A 301 -33.23 38.43 -0.44
N GLN A 302 -33.12 37.29 -1.14
CA GLN A 302 -34.18 36.81 -2.03
C GLN A 302 -35.40 36.29 -1.25
N GLN A 303 -35.19 35.69 -0.07
CA GLN A 303 -36.29 35.37 0.85
C GLN A 303 -36.97 36.62 1.41
N ALA A 304 -36.23 37.67 1.76
CA ALA A 304 -36.79 38.94 2.21
C ALA A 304 -37.65 39.59 1.11
N LYS A 305 -37.15 39.65 -0.13
CA LYS A 305 -37.91 40.12 -1.30
C LYS A 305 -39.18 39.31 -1.53
N ASN A 306 -39.13 37.97 -1.46
CA ASN A 306 -40.31 37.11 -1.57
C ASN A 306 -41.35 37.39 -0.48
N ARG A 307 -40.93 37.55 0.79
CA ARG A 307 -41.84 37.91 1.89
C ARG A 307 -42.51 39.27 1.64
N GLU A 308 -41.78 40.25 1.11
CA GLU A 308 -42.34 41.57 0.83
C GLU A 308 -43.31 41.57 -0.36
N LEU A 309 -42.96 40.89 -1.46
CA LEU A 309 -43.87 40.70 -2.59
C LEU A 309 -45.17 39.98 -2.18
N LEU A 310 -45.09 38.98 -1.28
CA LEU A 310 -46.27 38.32 -0.73
C LEU A 310 -47.16 39.28 0.09
N LYS A 311 -46.59 40.21 0.86
CA LYS A 311 -47.37 41.27 1.54
C LYS A 311 -48.05 42.19 0.53
N GLN A 312 -47.33 42.63 -0.50
CA GLN A 312 -47.86 43.53 -1.53
C GLN A 312 -49.00 42.90 -2.32
N VAL A 313 -48.85 41.63 -2.73
CA VAL A 313 -49.93 40.84 -3.35
C VAL A 313 -51.12 40.70 -2.41
N ALA A 314 -50.90 40.42 -1.12
CA ALA A 314 -51.97 40.35 -0.13
C ALA A 314 -52.70 41.69 0.05
N ALA A 315 -51.99 42.82 0.09
CA ALA A 315 -52.58 44.15 0.17
C ALA A 315 -53.44 44.49 -1.07
N LEU A 316 -52.89 44.28 -2.27
CA LEU A 316 -53.60 44.50 -3.53
C LEU A 316 -54.85 43.59 -3.67
N SER A 317 -54.77 42.35 -3.17
CA SER A 317 -55.91 41.42 -3.16
C SER A 317 -57.05 41.85 -2.22
N LYS A 318 -56.73 42.61 -1.16
CA LYS A 318 -57.73 43.20 -0.25
C LYS A 318 -58.35 44.46 -0.84
N GLY A 319 -57.56 45.35 -1.44
CA GLY A 319 -58.04 46.59 -2.06
C GLY A 319 -59.14 46.36 -3.11
N ARG A 320 -58.91 45.42 -4.03
CA ARG A 320 -59.87 45.07 -5.11
C ARG A 320 -61.23 44.52 -4.63
N LYS A 321 -61.40 44.21 -3.33
CA LYS A 321 -62.71 43.82 -2.78
C LYS A 321 -63.59 45.01 -2.40
N PHE A 322 -63.03 46.20 -2.22
CA PHE A 322 -63.79 47.37 -1.75
C PHE A 322 -64.46 48.16 -2.88
N GLU A 323 -63.87 48.19 -4.08
CA GLU A 323 -64.48 48.84 -5.24
C GLU A 323 -65.72 48.11 -5.77
N LYS A 324 -65.78 46.78 -5.63
CA LYS A 324 -66.84 45.95 -6.25
C LYS A 324 -68.19 45.96 -5.50
N THR A 325 -68.30 46.71 -4.40
CA THR A 325 -69.54 46.89 -3.63
C THR A 325 -70.23 48.23 -3.83
N GLY A 326 -69.73 49.09 -4.72
CA GLY A 326 -70.20 50.48 -4.92
C GLY A 326 -71.02 50.75 -6.19
N SER A 327 -71.51 49.74 -6.91
CA SER A 327 -72.12 49.97 -8.24
C SER A 327 -73.25 48.98 -8.59
N THR A 328 -74.45 49.21 -8.07
CA THR A 328 -75.70 48.64 -8.62
C THR A 328 -76.90 49.51 -8.26
N PHE A 329 -77.87 49.60 -9.18
CA PHE A 329 -79.17 50.32 -9.13
C PHE A 329 -79.19 51.84 -9.40
N LEU A 330 -80.32 52.27 -9.98
CA LEU A 330 -80.58 53.48 -10.79
C LEU A 330 -79.93 53.39 -12.19
N SER A 331 -80.64 53.49 -13.33
CA SER A 331 -82.08 53.58 -13.67
C SER A 331 -82.24 53.20 -15.17
N PRO A 332 -83.45 53.16 -15.78
CA PRO A 332 -84.80 53.18 -15.19
C PRO A 332 -85.56 51.84 -15.31
#